data_AF-F5Z2J1-F1
#
_entry.id   AF-F5Z2J1-F1
#
_cell.length_a   1.000
_cell.length_b   1.000
_cell.length_c   1.000
_cell.angle_alpha   90.00
_cell.angle_beta   90.00
_cell.angle_gamma   90.00
#
_symmetry.space_group_name_H-M   'P 1'
#
loop_
_entity.id
_entity.type
_entity.pdbx_description
1 polymer ?
#
loop_
_entity_poly.entity_id
_entity_poly.type
_entity_poly.pdbx_seq_one_letter_code
_entity_poly.pdbx_strand_id
1 'polypeptide(L)'
;MIRRWPRPQERSCVEVLAALSGRDLAAAVGRAQFVAACPYTEAHFLPEGALMTDRDFGIAVIAELYQKLMIDDEWSVGRSRGFTWWSLRLAQHVEVSQPARRGDREVCTVQIWTDVVDQVAPEKHPVEILAIANMQSTLGALVWDPDRRKITLNSTLLVDVHNVAFAVWLLQTVAVTQNAQAHSSAHALAEVVGGFPAESHHPENGRRPAADELLSVPESVILPVGNTESRFTALLTEDLASAMGHYGVAGCVEPPALTCELPFNGASPLAALEPPDHAVETALLEVFTDVEHPEYRTGALMTLSLPMVVDQGHAAVVANRLNLAEATAATTLLGAWCPDPRAKSRDRVAFNTFLPNALARPGLLERLISSQMVRSRFAARELDVPSPGGAPWGDGLIFELFWSVVTALDAGYVPEVSDGPVEEVADGEVPLHAAPDLVVNAMREAASRLSVPSTQVQSGGWRAAVESQRLR
;
A
#
# COMPACT_ATOMS: atom_id res chain seq x y z
N MET A 1 -23.47 -14.14 -5.38
CA MET A 1 -22.97 -15.49 -5.00
C MET A 1 -21.47 -15.54 -5.25
N ILE A 2 -20.67 -15.20 -4.24
CA ILE A 2 -19.21 -15.15 -4.30
C ILE A 2 -18.68 -16.58 -4.21
N ARG A 3 -18.05 -17.07 -5.29
CA ARG A 3 -17.42 -18.40 -5.32
C ARG A 3 -16.06 -18.34 -4.62
N ARG A 4 -15.82 -19.29 -3.73
CA ARG A 4 -14.53 -19.53 -3.06
C ARG A 4 -13.40 -19.70 -4.09
N TRP A 5 -12.26 -19.07 -3.80
CA TRP A 5 -11.01 -19.22 -4.54
C TRP A 5 -10.53 -20.69 -4.56
N PRO A 6 -9.94 -21.18 -5.66
CA PRO A 6 -9.37 -22.53 -5.70
C PRO A 6 -8.12 -22.61 -4.81
N ARG A 7 -8.11 -23.57 -3.87
CA ARG A 7 -6.95 -23.87 -3.02
C ARG A 7 -5.86 -24.57 -3.85
N PRO A 8 -4.59 -24.12 -3.81
CA PRO A 8 -3.46 -24.92 -4.26
C PRO A 8 -3.25 -26.13 -3.34
N GLN A 9 -2.82 -27.26 -3.90
CA GLN A 9 -2.58 -28.50 -3.18
C GLN A 9 -1.45 -28.35 -2.15
N GLU A 10 -1.74 -28.74 -0.91
CA GLU A 10 -0.81 -28.77 0.22
C GLU A 10 0.36 -29.72 -0.04
N ARG A 11 1.59 -29.19 -0.02
CA ARG A 11 2.80 -29.94 0.33
C ARG A 11 3.51 -29.22 1.49
N SER A 12 3.34 -29.86 2.65
CA SER A 12 3.99 -29.73 3.97
C SER A 12 5.29 -28.93 4.07
N CYS A 13 5.31 -27.93 4.97
CA CYS A 13 6.50 -27.31 5.58
C CYS A 13 6.87 -27.90 6.96
N VAL A 14 6.42 -29.12 7.29
CA VAL A 14 6.47 -29.65 8.68
C VAL A 14 7.84 -30.23 9.09
N GLU A 15 8.84 -30.33 8.22
CA GLU A 15 10.08 -31.06 8.55
C GLU A 15 11.26 -30.21 9.07
N VAL A 16 11.14 -28.89 9.23
CA VAL A 16 12.26 -28.03 9.69
C VAL A 16 12.21 -27.67 11.19
N LEU A 17 11.09 -27.89 11.88
CA LEU A 17 10.90 -27.42 13.27
C LEU A 17 11.37 -28.39 14.38
N ALA A 18 12.00 -29.53 14.05
CA ALA A 18 12.35 -30.55 15.04
C ALA A 18 13.69 -30.33 15.79
N ALA A 19 14.37 -29.18 15.65
CA ALA A 19 15.74 -29.01 16.15
C ALA A 19 16.00 -27.86 17.15
N LEU A 20 15.00 -27.08 17.57
CA LEU A 20 15.23 -25.96 18.49
C LEU A 20 15.03 -26.37 19.96
N SER A 21 16.11 -26.26 20.73
CA SER A 21 16.12 -26.52 22.17
C SER A 21 15.41 -25.40 22.94
N GLY A 22 14.85 -25.70 24.12
CA GLY A 22 13.97 -24.79 24.87
C GLY A 22 14.58 -23.46 25.36
N ARG A 23 15.88 -23.19 25.13
CA ARG A 23 16.49 -21.87 25.39
C ARG A 23 16.38 -20.92 24.19
N ASP A 24 16.40 -21.44 22.96
CA ASP A 24 16.28 -20.63 21.74
C ASP A 24 14.85 -20.10 21.55
N LEU A 25 13.85 -20.87 22.00
CA LEU A 25 12.44 -20.47 21.95
C LEU A 25 12.14 -19.25 22.85
N ALA A 26 12.80 -19.13 24.01
CA ALA A 26 12.59 -18.02 24.93
C ALA A 26 13.20 -16.69 24.42
N ALA A 27 14.36 -16.77 23.76
CA ALA A 27 14.97 -15.62 23.08
C ALA A 27 14.15 -15.20 21.84
N ALA A 28 13.67 -16.18 21.06
CA ALA A 28 12.80 -15.95 19.92
C ALA A 28 11.47 -15.30 20.33
N VAL A 29 10.84 -15.75 21.43
CA VAL A 29 9.62 -15.14 21.98
C VAL A 29 9.88 -13.71 22.48
N GLY A 30 11.04 -13.43 23.08
CA GLY A 30 11.42 -12.09 23.52
C GLY A 30 11.60 -11.09 22.38
N ARG A 31 12.24 -11.49 21.27
CA ARG A 31 12.40 -10.66 20.06
C ARG A 31 11.09 -10.51 19.27
N ALA A 32 10.30 -11.57 19.16
CA ALA A 32 8.99 -11.59 18.51
C ALA A 32 7.94 -10.75 19.25
N GLN A 33 7.94 -10.75 20.59
CA GLN A 33 7.06 -9.91 21.40
C GLN A 33 7.34 -8.42 21.23
N PHE A 34 8.57 -8.00 20.90
CA PHE A 34 8.88 -6.58 20.69
C PHE A 34 8.22 -6.02 19.40
N VAL A 35 8.11 -6.85 18.35
CA VAL A 35 7.43 -6.49 17.09
C VAL A 35 5.91 -6.45 17.26
N ALA A 36 5.35 -7.38 18.05
CA ALA A 36 3.89 -7.50 18.23
C ALA A 36 3.32 -6.61 19.34
N ALA A 37 4.12 -6.31 20.37
CA ALA A 37 3.66 -5.73 21.64
C ALA A 37 4.30 -4.38 21.94
N CYS A 38 4.72 -3.59 20.93
CA CYS A 38 5.08 -2.19 21.16
C CYS A 38 3.79 -1.40 21.48
N PRO A 39 3.45 -1.16 22.76
CA PRO A 39 2.27 -0.41 23.11
C PRO A 39 2.64 1.05 22.84
N TYR A 40 1.85 1.75 22.03
CA TYR A 40 1.90 3.20 22.03
C TYR A 40 1.17 3.68 23.30
N THR A 41 1.73 3.35 24.47
CA THR A 41 1.37 3.99 25.73
C THR A 41 2.28 5.20 25.85
N GLU A 42 1.68 6.37 25.63
CA GLU A 42 2.16 7.69 26.03
C GLU A 42 3.62 8.04 25.67
N ALA A 43 3.76 8.88 24.64
CA ALA A 43 4.69 10.00 24.65
C ALA A 43 6.15 9.72 25.08
N HIS A 44 6.89 9.03 24.21
CA HIS A 44 8.18 9.58 23.81
C HIS A 44 8.03 10.22 22.44
N PHE A 45 7.25 11.31 22.41
CA PHE A 45 7.43 12.32 21.37
C PHE A 45 8.91 12.72 21.43
N LEU A 46 9.63 12.54 20.33
CA LEU A 46 10.76 13.42 20.06
C LEU A 46 10.21 14.84 20.27
N PRO A 47 10.83 15.68 21.11
CA PRO A 47 10.27 16.98 21.44
C PRO A 47 9.87 17.71 20.17
N GLU A 48 8.59 18.06 20.06
CA GLU A 48 8.09 18.97 19.03
C GLU A 48 9.02 20.18 19.01
N GLY A 49 9.73 20.36 17.89
CA GLY A 49 10.66 21.48 17.74
C GLY A 49 12.11 21.24 18.19
N ALA A 50 12.55 20.00 18.45
CA ALA A 50 13.97 19.70 18.24
C ALA A 50 14.24 19.74 16.74
N LEU A 51 14.47 20.97 16.26
CA LEU A 51 15.01 21.30 14.96
C LEU A 51 16.13 20.32 14.60
N MET A 52 15.82 19.24 13.87
CA MET A 52 16.80 18.40 13.16
C MET A 52 17.40 19.19 11.98
N THR A 53 17.79 20.44 12.24
CA THR A 53 18.08 21.45 11.21
C THR A 53 19.44 21.29 10.56
N ASP A 54 20.21 20.28 10.94
CA ASP A 54 21.51 19.98 10.34
C ASP A 54 21.71 18.49 10.04
N ARG A 55 20.72 17.64 10.33
CA ARG A 55 20.84 16.19 10.16
C ARG A 55 19.76 15.70 9.22
N ASP A 56 20.20 15.17 8.08
CA ASP A 56 19.35 14.49 7.10
C ASP A 56 18.39 13.51 7.78
N PHE A 57 17.10 13.86 7.83
CA PHE A 57 16.09 13.07 8.56
C PHE A 57 15.90 11.70 7.91
N GLY A 58 16.15 11.57 6.60
CA GLY A 58 16.11 10.29 5.90
C GLY A 58 17.14 9.32 6.48
N ILE A 59 18.36 9.79 6.75
CA ILE A 59 19.40 8.95 7.38
C ILE A 59 19.02 8.55 8.80
N ALA A 60 18.33 9.42 9.54
CA ALA A 60 17.82 9.07 10.86
C ALA A 60 16.75 7.96 10.79
N VAL A 61 15.85 8.01 9.81
CA VAL A 61 14.84 6.95 9.56
C VAL A 61 15.52 5.60 9.29
N ILE A 62 16.57 5.58 8.45
CA ILE A 62 17.33 4.36 8.17
C ILE A 62 18.02 3.82 9.43
N ALA A 63 18.65 4.69 10.21
CA ALA A 63 19.32 4.31 11.44
C ALA A 63 18.35 3.72 12.48
N GLU A 64 17.17 4.34 12.63
CA GLU A 64 16.14 3.83 13.53
C GLU A 64 15.57 2.50 13.04
N LEU A 65 15.29 2.36 11.73
CA LEU A 65 14.82 1.11 11.15
C LEU A 65 15.82 -0.03 11.35
N TYR A 66 17.11 0.22 11.11
CA TYR A 66 18.18 -0.76 11.34
C TYR A 66 18.20 -1.25 12.78
N GLN A 67 18.11 -0.32 13.76
CA GLN A 67 18.07 -0.66 15.17
C GLN A 67 16.81 -1.44 15.57
N LYS A 68 15.63 -1.04 15.06
CA LYS A 68 14.35 -1.69 15.39
C LYS A 68 14.26 -3.10 14.80
N LEU A 69 14.87 -3.32 13.64
CA LEU A 69 15.00 -4.65 13.06
C LEU A 69 16.04 -5.51 13.79
N MET A 70 16.90 -4.93 14.63
CA MET A 70 17.97 -5.64 15.35
C MET A 70 18.87 -6.44 14.38
N ILE A 71 19.23 -5.83 13.25
CA ILE A 71 20.08 -6.47 12.25
C ILE A 71 21.47 -6.70 12.82
N ASP A 72 21.99 -7.91 12.65
CA ASP A 72 23.35 -8.27 13.03
C ASP A 72 24.37 -7.53 12.14
N ASP A 73 25.25 -6.73 12.75
CA ASP A 73 26.34 -6.03 12.05
C ASP A 73 27.27 -6.98 11.29
N GLU A 74 27.40 -8.23 11.74
CA GLU A 74 28.18 -9.27 11.04
C GLU A 74 27.58 -9.61 9.66
N TRP A 75 26.27 -9.45 9.48
CA TRP A 75 25.56 -9.85 8.26
C TRP A 75 25.03 -8.65 7.48
N SER A 76 25.58 -7.47 7.73
CA SER A 76 25.19 -6.24 7.07
C SER A 76 26.40 -5.44 6.55
N VAL A 77 26.18 -4.70 5.48
CA VAL A 77 27.14 -3.76 4.90
C VAL A 77 26.48 -2.40 4.83
N GLY A 78 27.10 -1.42 5.49
CA GLY A 78 26.70 -0.02 5.38
C GLY A 78 26.85 0.50 3.94
N ARG A 79 25.88 1.29 3.50
CA ARG A 79 25.92 2.09 2.27
C ARG A 79 25.88 3.57 2.62
N SER A 80 26.13 4.44 1.64
CA SER A 80 26.16 5.90 1.86
C SER A 80 24.88 6.45 2.47
N ARG A 81 23.72 5.89 2.11
CA ARG A 81 22.39 6.29 2.60
C ARG A 81 21.50 5.07 2.89
N GLY A 82 22.07 4.02 3.44
CA GLY A 82 21.36 2.76 3.54
C GLY A 82 22.24 1.63 4.05
N PHE A 83 21.75 0.41 3.89
CA PHE A 83 22.49 -0.81 4.16
C PHE A 83 22.02 -1.93 3.25
N THR A 84 22.85 -2.96 3.13
CA THR A 84 22.47 -4.27 2.58
C THR A 84 22.70 -5.30 3.64
N TRP A 85 21.81 -6.27 3.78
CA TRP A 85 21.99 -7.34 4.75
C TRP A 85 21.51 -8.69 4.23
N TRP A 86 22.03 -9.75 4.83
CA TRP A 86 21.75 -11.13 4.46
C TRP A 86 21.11 -11.86 5.64
N SER A 87 19.80 -12.04 5.58
CA SER A 87 19.06 -12.87 6.54
C SER A 87 19.35 -14.36 6.36
N LEU A 88 19.68 -14.79 5.14
CA LEU A 88 20.22 -16.12 4.85
C LEU A 88 20.98 -16.13 3.51
N ARG A 89 20.26 -16.15 2.36
CA ARG A 89 20.86 -16.33 1.03
C ARG A 89 20.62 -15.16 0.08
N LEU A 90 19.53 -14.42 0.27
CA LEU A 90 19.21 -13.26 -0.57
C LEU A 90 19.69 -11.98 0.10
N ALA A 91 20.14 -11.03 -0.71
CA ALA A 91 20.46 -9.68 -0.25
C ALA A 91 19.17 -8.85 -0.20
N GLN A 92 18.86 -8.32 0.97
CA GLN A 92 17.87 -7.25 1.11
C GLN A 92 18.61 -5.93 1.26
N HIS A 93 18.14 -4.93 0.53
CA HIS A 93 18.68 -3.59 0.50
C HIS A 93 17.65 -2.62 1.07
N VAL A 94 18.14 -1.67 1.87
CA VAL A 94 17.33 -0.60 2.43
C VAL A 94 18.09 0.70 2.18
N GLU A 95 17.50 1.61 1.43
CA GLU A 95 18.11 2.90 1.10
C GLU A 95 17.12 4.04 1.24
N VAL A 96 17.64 5.25 1.42
CA VAL A 96 16.87 6.48 1.41
C VAL A 96 17.41 7.44 0.35
N SER A 97 16.49 8.04 -0.42
CA SER A 97 16.84 9.06 -1.41
C SER A 97 17.48 10.28 -0.75
N GLN A 98 18.10 11.14 -1.57
CA GLN A 98 18.38 12.50 -1.11
C GLN A 98 17.07 13.20 -0.73
N PRO A 99 17.09 14.10 0.27
CA PRO A 99 15.95 14.96 0.54
C PRO A 99 15.61 15.78 -0.71
N ALA A 100 14.33 15.78 -1.07
CA ALA A 100 13.81 16.54 -2.19
C ALA A 100 12.67 17.43 -1.70
N ARG A 101 12.65 18.68 -2.17
CA ARG A 101 11.55 19.58 -1.84
C ARG A 101 10.31 19.22 -2.66
N ARG A 102 9.20 18.97 -1.99
CA ARG A 102 7.86 18.86 -2.59
C ARG A 102 6.96 19.87 -1.90
N GLY A 103 6.47 20.85 -2.66
CA GLY A 103 5.74 21.97 -2.10
C GLY A 103 6.57 22.74 -1.06
N ASP A 104 6.02 22.84 0.15
CA ASP A 104 6.65 23.43 1.32
C ASP A 104 7.42 22.43 2.18
N ARG A 105 7.30 21.12 1.90
CA ARG A 105 7.93 20.04 2.67
C ARG A 105 9.19 19.52 2.02
N GLU A 106 10.07 19.00 2.86
CA GLU A 106 11.20 18.19 2.44
C GLU A 106 10.84 16.73 2.64
N VAL A 107 10.96 15.94 1.57
CA VAL A 107 10.57 14.52 1.58
C VAL A 107 11.76 13.66 1.16
N CYS A 108 11.85 12.47 1.75
CA CYS A 108 12.72 11.40 1.33
C CYS A 108 11.87 10.21 0.87
N THR A 109 12.39 9.41 -0.05
CA THR A 109 11.81 8.10 -0.37
C THR A 109 12.67 7.03 0.28
N VAL A 110 12.09 6.23 1.17
CA VAL A 110 12.72 5.00 1.67
C VAL A 110 12.35 3.87 0.73
N GLN A 111 13.35 3.15 0.22
CA GLN A 111 13.18 1.98 -0.64
C GLN A 111 13.73 0.76 0.08
N ILE A 112 12.93 -0.31 0.08
CA ILE A 112 13.32 -1.64 0.54
C ILE A 112 13.15 -2.57 -0.65
N TRP A 113 14.20 -3.26 -1.04
CA TRP A 113 14.09 -4.29 -2.06
C TRP A 113 14.96 -5.51 -1.78
N THR A 114 14.49 -6.66 -2.25
CA THR A 114 15.25 -7.92 -2.21
C THR A 114 15.45 -8.42 -3.63
N ASP A 115 16.68 -8.82 -3.95
CA ASP A 115 16.96 -9.54 -5.21
C ASP A 115 16.39 -10.96 -5.11
N VAL A 116 15.48 -11.33 -6.04
CA VAL A 116 14.74 -12.61 -5.97
C VAL A 116 15.24 -13.60 -7.02
N VAL A 117 15.29 -13.19 -8.29
CA VAL A 117 15.73 -14.04 -9.41
C VAL A 117 16.66 -13.27 -10.33
N ASP A 118 17.77 -13.91 -10.71
CA ASP A 118 18.74 -13.44 -11.69
C ASP A 118 18.67 -14.24 -12.99
N GLN A 119 19.14 -13.64 -14.09
CA GLN A 119 19.25 -14.26 -15.42
C GLN A 119 17.94 -14.86 -15.97
N VAL A 120 16.81 -14.24 -15.62
CA VAL A 120 15.50 -14.69 -16.07
C VAL A 120 15.40 -14.75 -17.60
N ALA A 121 14.71 -15.77 -18.11
CA ALA A 121 14.50 -16.01 -19.52
C ALA A 121 13.28 -15.21 -20.03
N PRO A 122 13.46 -14.17 -20.88
CA PRO A 122 12.34 -13.35 -21.36
C PRO A 122 11.27 -14.15 -22.13
N GLU A 123 11.68 -15.22 -22.82
CA GLU A 123 10.82 -16.13 -23.56
C GLU A 123 9.88 -16.97 -22.67
N LYS A 124 10.08 -16.94 -21.34
CA LYS A 124 9.17 -17.55 -20.36
C LYS A 124 8.05 -16.62 -19.90
N HIS A 125 7.90 -15.45 -20.52
CA HIS A 125 6.84 -14.48 -20.24
C HIS A 125 6.75 -14.11 -18.74
N PRO A 126 7.85 -13.66 -18.11
CA PRO A 126 7.92 -13.45 -16.65
C PRO A 126 6.83 -12.50 -16.14
N VAL A 127 6.45 -11.48 -16.91
CA VAL A 127 5.40 -10.53 -16.53
C VAL A 127 4.03 -11.18 -16.28
N GLU A 128 3.69 -12.26 -16.99
CA GLU A 128 2.42 -12.98 -16.81
C GLU A 128 2.43 -13.79 -15.51
N ILE A 129 3.57 -14.38 -15.18
CA ILE A 129 3.78 -15.13 -13.94
C ILE A 129 3.74 -14.18 -12.74
N LEU A 130 4.47 -13.06 -12.82
CA LEU A 130 4.49 -12.04 -11.77
C LEU A 130 3.13 -11.37 -11.58
N ALA A 131 2.37 -11.14 -12.66
CA ALA A 131 1.03 -10.59 -12.60
C ALA A 131 0.10 -11.42 -11.69
N ILE A 132 0.20 -12.75 -11.71
CA ILE A 132 -0.59 -13.63 -10.85
C ILE A 132 -0.14 -13.50 -9.39
N ALA A 133 1.18 -13.52 -9.14
CA ALA A 133 1.72 -13.39 -7.79
C ALA A 133 1.37 -12.03 -7.17
N ASN A 134 1.45 -10.95 -7.95
CA ASN A 134 1.15 -9.59 -7.53
C ASN A 134 -0.33 -9.35 -7.20
N MET A 135 -1.27 -10.19 -7.67
CA MET A 135 -2.67 -10.13 -7.23
C MET A 135 -2.83 -10.36 -5.73
N GLN A 136 -1.85 -11.04 -5.11
CA GLN A 136 -1.80 -11.38 -3.68
C GLN A 136 -0.68 -10.60 -2.96
N SER A 137 -0.30 -9.44 -3.49
CA SER A 137 0.75 -8.61 -2.90
C SER A 137 0.46 -8.25 -1.45
N THR A 138 1.44 -8.47 -0.57
CA THR A 138 1.46 -7.93 0.80
C THR A 138 2.56 -6.87 0.89
N LEU A 139 2.16 -5.60 0.82
CA LEU A 139 3.04 -4.44 1.01
C LEU A 139 4.27 -4.34 0.07
N GLY A 140 4.29 -5.05 -1.05
CA GLY A 140 5.41 -4.97 -2.02
C GLY A 140 5.13 -5.63 -3.37
N ALA A 141 5.82 -5.19 -4.41
CA ALA A 141 5.65 -5.67 -5.79
C ALA A 141 6.81 -6.55 -6.25
N LEU A 142 6.52 -7.70 -6.83
CA LEU A 142 7.49 -8.38 -7.69
C LEU A 142 7.57 -7.62 -9.01
N VAL A 143 8.77 -7.18 -9.36
CA VAL A 143 9.04 -6.35 -10.53
C VAL A 143 10.02 -7.08 -11.44
N TRP A 144 9.64 -7.25 -12.71
CA TRP A 144 10.54 -7.72 -13.74
C TRP A 144 11.22 -6.52 -14.43
N ASP A 145 12.55 -6.48 -14.36
CA ASP A 145 13.40 -5.57 -15.12
C ASP A 145 13.99 -6.31 -16.34
N PRO A 146 13.51 -6.03 -17.57
CA PRO A 146 13.98 -6.71 -18.78
C PRO A 146 15.43 -6.34 -19.15
N ASP A 147 15.89 -5.14 -18.80
CA ASP A 147 17.23 -4.67 -19.16
C ASP A 147 18.29 -5.34 -18.30
N ARG A 148 17.99 -5.52 -17.01
CA ARG A 148 18.88 -6.22 -16.06
C ARG A 148 18.71 -7.73 -16.08
N ARG A 149 17.62 -8.21 -16.67
CA ARG A 149 17.14 -9.58 -16.58
C ARG A 149 17.00 -10.07 -15.14
N LYS A 150 16.42 -9.23 -14.27
CA LYS A 150 16.22 -9.52 -12.84
C LYS A 150 14.77 -9.38 -12.39
N ILE A 151 14.38 -10.21 -11.42
CA ILE A 151 13.16 -10.03 -10.63
C ILE A 151 13.57 -9.57 -9.23
N THR A 152 12.98 -8.45 -8.81
CA THR A 152 13.17 -7.87 -7.48
C THR A 152 11.82 -7.73 -6.79
N LEU A 153 11.77 -7.90 -5.48
CA LEU A 153 10.60 -7.59 -4.67
C LEU A 153 10.82 -6.20 -4.06
N ASN A 154 9.98 -5.22 -4.39
CA ASN A 154 10.18 -3.81 -4.05
C ASN A 154 9.06 -3.26 -3.17
N SER A 155 9.44 -2.38 -2.25
CA SER A 155 8.54 -1.52 -1.50
C SER A 155 9.15 -0.13 -1.35
N THR A 156 8.36 0.92 -1.48
CA THR A 156 8.81 2.30 -1.23
C THR A 156 7.80 3.05 -0.38
N LEU A 157 8.30 3.99 0.43
CA LEU A 157 7.47 4.89 1.25
C LEU A 157 8.03 6.31 1.21
N LEU A 158 7.15 7.29 0.98
CA LEU A 158 7.49 8.71 1.15
C LEU A 158 7.46 9.08 2.63
N VAL A 159 8.56 9.68 3.08
CA VAL A 159 8.78 10.07 4.46
C VAL A 159 9.09 11.57 4.53
N ASP A 160 8.47 12.24 5.47
CA ASP A 160 8.76 13.62 5.87
C ASP A 160 8.96 13.68 7.39
N VAL A 161 9.35 14.85 7.90
CA VAL A 161 9.58 15.05 9.33
C VAL A 161 8.34 14.82 10.21
N HIS A 162 7.14 14.89 9.64
CA HIS A 162 5.87 14.74 10.36
C HIS A 162 5.39 13.28 10.41
N ASN A 163 5.88 12.41 9.53
CA ASN A 163 5.45 11.02 9.45
C ASN A 163 6.54 9.98 9.81
N VAL A 164 7.72 10.40 10.27
CA VAL A 164 8.85 9.52 10.60
C VAL A 164 8.45 8.35 11.51
N ALA A 165 7.76 8.62 12.62
CA ALA A 165 7.39 7.58 13.58
C ALA A 165 6.44 6.54 12.96
N PHE A 166 5.45 7.00 12.19
CA PHE A 166 4.56 6.13 11.42
C PHE A 166 5.33 5.31 10.38
N ALA A 167 6.23 5.96 9.64
CA ALA A 167 7.03 5.33 8.60
C ALA A 167 7.92 4.22 9.16
N VAL A 168 8.67 4.48 10.24
CA VAL A 168 9.53 3.48 10.88
C VAL A 168 8.73 2.29 11.39
N TRP A 169 7.55 2.51 11.98
CA TRP A 169 6.67 1.43 12.42
C TRP A 169 6.18 0.57 11.25
N LEU A 170 5.69 1.19 10.17
CA LEU A 170 5.19 0.46 9.01
C LEU A 170 6.33 -0.30 8.29
N LEU A 171 7.46 0.37 8.07
CA LEU A 171 8.61 -0.16 7.34
C LEU A 171 9.24 -1.38 8.01
N GLN A 172 9.12 -1.53 9.34
CA GLN A 172 9.54 -2.77 10.02
C GLN A 172 8.77 -3.98 9.51
N THR A 173 7.44 -3.87 9.43
CA THR A 173 6.59 -4.96 8.93
C THR A 173 6.89 -5.21 7.46
N VAL A 174 7.00 -4.14 6.66
CA VAL A 174 7.36 -4.22 5.24
C VAL A 174 8.67 -4.96 5.04
N ALA A 175 9.74 -4.57 5.73
CA ALA A 175 11.06 -5.18 5.60
C ALA A 175 11.02 -6.69 5.87
N VAL A 176 10.36 -7.07 6.96
CA VAL A 176 10.29 -8.46 7.44
C VAL A 176 9.42 -9.33 6.52
N THR A 177 8.21 -8.88 6.16
CA THR A 177 7.33 -9.65 5.28
C THR A 177 7.96 -9.80 3.89
N GLN A 178 8.55 -8.72 3.38
CA GLN A 178 9.23 -8.73 2.09
C GLN A 178 10.42 -9.70 2.07
N ASN A 179 11.24 -9.70 3.13
CA ASN A 179 12.40 -10.58 3.21
C ASN A 179 12.01 -12.07 3.24
N ALA A 180 11.00 -12.41 4.06
CA ALA A 180 10.48 -13.77 4.14
C ALA A 180 9.83 -14.22 2.82
N GLN A 181 9.01 -13.35 2.20
CA GLN A 181 8.36 -13.65 0.91
C GLN A 181 9.39 -13.88 -0.20
N ALA A 182 10.45 -13.08 -0.26
CA ALA A 182 11.53 -13.27 -1.23
C ALA A 182 12.20 -14.64 -1.04
N HIS A 183 12.56 -15.00 0.19
CA HIS A 183 13.20 -16.29 0.48
C HIS A 183 12.28 -17.49 0.20
N SER A 184 10.97 -17.39 0.51
CA SER A 184 10.02 -18.47 0.29
C SER A 184 9.73 -18.71 -1.19
N SER A 185 9.76 -17.65 -2.01
CA SER A 185 9.35 -17.70 -3.42
C SER A 185 10.50 -17.80 -4.43
N ALA A 186 11.73 -17.42 -4.08
CA ALA A 186 12.83 -17.29 -5.04
C ALA A 186 13.09 -18.54 -5.89
N HIS A 187 13.11 -19.72 -5.27
CA HIS A 187 13.37 -20.98 -5.97
C HIS A 187 12.25 -21.35 -6.94
N ALA A 188 11.00 -21.29 -6.48
CA ALA A 188 9.84 -21.58 -7.32
C ALA A 188 9.71 -20.58 -8.47
N LEU A 189 9.93 -19.29 -8.21
CA LEU A 189 9.92 -18.26 -9.25
C LEU A 189 11.03 -18.50 -10.27
N ALA A 190 12.26 -18.76 -9.82
CA ALA A 190 13.40 -19.04 -10.70
C ALA A 190 13.14 -20.22 -11.64
N GLU A 191 12.56 -21.30 -11.13
CA GLU A 191 12.21 -22.48 -11.93
C GLU A 191 11.21 -22.13 -13.04
N VAL A 192 10.12 -21.44 -12.70
CA VAL A 192 9.05 -21.14 -13.65
C VAL A 192 9.49 -20.14 -14.72
N VAL A 193 10.29 -19.13 -14.34
CA VAL A 193 10.76 -18.08 -15.26
C VAL A 193 12.08 -18.43 -15.96
N GLY A 194 12.64 -19.61 -15.73
CA GLY A 194 13.89 -20.07 -16.34
C GLY A 194 15.12 -19.25 -15.94
N GLY A 195 15.18 -18.77 -14.70
CA GLY A 195 16.32 -18.05 -14.13
C GLY A 195 17.02 -18.82 -13.00
N PHE A 196 17.76 -18.09 -12.17
CA PHE A 196 18.39 -18.61 -10.95
C PHE A 196 17.95 -17.79 -9.74
N PRO A 197 17.73 -18.40 -8.56
CA PRO A 197 17.56 -17.63 -7.33
C PRO A 197 18.73 -16.66 -7.19
N ALA A 198 18.47 -15.40 -6.84
CA ALA A 198 19.49 -14.36 -6.71
C ALA A 198 20.30 -14.50 -5.41
N GLU A 199 20.79 -15.70 -5.14
CA GLU A 199 21.62 -16.00 -3.98
C GLU A 199 22.94 -15.24 -4.06
N SER A 200 23.29 -14.56 -2.97
CA SER A 200 24.54 -13.84 -2.83
C SER A 200 25.08 -14.01 -1.41
N HIS A 201 26.35 -13.65 -1.22
CA HIS A 201 27.05 -13.82 0.04
C HIS A 201 27.48 -12.46 0.59
N HIS A 202 27.61 -12.36 1.90
CA HIS A 202 28.28 -11.22 2.53
C HIS A 202 29.71 -11.11 1.97
N PRO A 203 30.17 -9.91 1.56
CA PRO A 203 31.46 -9.76 0.87
C PRO A 203 32.66 -10.19 1.73
N GLU A 204 32.55 -10.07 3.05
CA GLU A 204 33.64 -10.40 3.98
C GLU A 204 33.41 -11.73 4.72
N ASN A 205 32.15 -12.03 5.07
CA ASN A 205 31.80 -13.18 5.93
C ASN A 205 31.29 -14.39 5.14
N GLY A 206 31.12 -14.23 3.82
CA GLY A 206 30.66 -15.29 2.95
C GLY A 206 29.20 -15.68 3.22
N ARG A 207 28.94 -16.98 3.28
CA ARG A 207 27.59 -17.52 3.45
C ARG A 207 27.17 -17.48 4.91
N ARG A 208 25.97 -16.97 5.19
CA ARG A 208 25.38 -17.09 6.53
C ARG A 208 25.04 -18.57 6.80
N PRO A 209 25.53 -19.16 7.91
CA PRO A 209 25.37 -20.59 8.16
C PRO A 209 23.95 -20.96 8.62
N ALA A 210 23.23 -20.04 9.24
CA ALA A 210 21.87 -20.24 9.76
C ALA A 210 20.97 -19.06 9.40
N ALA A 211 19.68 -19.32 9.27
CA ALA A 211 18.69 -18.28 8.99
C ALA A 211 18.54 -17.33 10.19
N ASP A 212 18.42 -16.04 9.90
CA ASP A 212 18.04 -15.03 10.87
C ASP A 212 16.64 -15.29 11.45
N GLU A 213 16.45 -14.99 12.73
CA GLU A 213 15.15 -15.12 13.40
C GLU A 213 14.06 -14.24 12.75
N LEU A 214 14.44 -13.11 12.11
CA LEU A 214 13.52 -12.24 11.39
C LEU A 214 12.77 -12.96 10.26
N LEU A 215 13.35 -14.00 9.64
CA LEU A 215 12.66 -14.78 8.61
C LEU A 215 11.47 -15.57 9.16
N SER A 216 11.45 -15.84 10.46
CA SER A 216 10.37 -16.56 11.14
C SER A 216 9.30 -15.64 11.72
N VAL A 217 9.49 -14.32 11.70
CA VAL A 217 8.53 -13.35 12.27
C VAL A 217 7.15 -13.41 11.60
N PRO A 218 7.02 -13.55 10.27
CA PRO A 218 5.70 -13.65 9.67
C PRO A 218 4.90 -14.85 10.18
N GLU A 219 5.54 -16.01 10.37
CA GLU A 219 4.89 -17.22 10.90
C GLU A 219 4.63 -17.12 12.41
N SER A 220 5.59 -16.62 13.19
CA SER A 220 5.53 -16.61 14.65
C SER A 220 4.77 -15.43 15.26
N VAL A 221 4.62 -14.32 14.52
CA VAL A 221 4.02 -13.07 15.01
C VAL A 221 2.81 -12.64 14.18
N ILE A 222 2.99 -12.53 12.86
CA ILE A 222 1.96 -11.92 12.00
C ILE A 222 0.78 -12.89 11.79
N LEU A 223 1.07 -14.14 11.44
CA LEU A 223 0.05 -15.16 11.17
C LEU A 223 -0.84 -15.46 12.40
N PRO A 224 -0.34 -15.57 13.64
CA PRO A 224 -1.20 -15.73 14.82
C PRO A 224 -2.23 -14.60 14.99
N VAL A 225 -1.86 -13.35 14.69
CA VAL A 225 -2.79 -12.21 14.70
C VAL A 225 -3.77 -12.29 13.52
N GLY A 226 -3.35 -12.82 12.37
CA GLY A 226 -4.23 -13.09 11.23
C GLY A 226 -5.23 -14.23 11.47
N ASN A 227 -5.01 -15.10 12.45
CA ASN A 227 -5.96 -16.17 12.82
C ASN A 227 -7.13 -15.69 13.69
N THR A 228 -7.20 -14.39 14.01
CA THR A 228 -8.34 -13.77 14.70
C THR A 228 -9.25 -13.04 13.71
N GLU A 229 -10.35 -12.44 14.17
CA GLU A 229 -11.14 -11.52 13.35
C GLU A 229 -10.29 -10.33 12.88
N SER A 230 -10.65 -9.77 11.71
CA SER A 230 -9.96 -8.60 11.16
C SER A 230 -10.24 -7.37 12.02
N ARG A 231 -9.19 -6.85 12.65
CA ARG A 231 -9.18 -5.62 13.45
C ARG A 231 -9.46 -4.38 12.61
N PHE A 232 -9.23 -4.46 11.30
CA PHE A 232 -9.58 -3.39 10.37
C PHE A 232 -11.10 -3.16 10.26
N THR A 233 -11.92 -4.17 10.54
CA THR A 233 -13.39 -4.02 10.51
C THR A 233 -13.85 -2.92 11.47
N ALA A 234 -13.22 -2.82 12.64
CA ALA A 234 -13.51 -1.78 13.63
C ALA A 234 -12.97 -0.39 13.24
N LEU A 235 -12.11 -0.30 12.23
CA LEU A 235 -11.54 0.95 11.71
C LEU A 235 -12.35 1.52 10.54
N LEU A 236 -13.35 0.78 10.04
CA LEU A 236 -14.30 1.24 9.04
C LEU A 236 -15.44 2.00 9.73
N THR A 237 -15.16 3.22 10.17
CA THR A 237 -16.06 4.04 11.00
C THR A 237 -16.65 5.22 10.21
N GLU A 238 -17.63 5.90 10.82
CA GLU A 238 -18.15 7.18 10.32
C GLU A 238 -17.07 8.27 10.30
N ASP A 239 -16.09 8.23 11.21
CA ASP A 239 -14.96 9.18 11.21
C ASP A 239 -14.11 9.02 9.95
N LEU A 240 -13.85 7.79 9.50
CA LEU A 240 -13.15 7.54 8.24
C LEU A 240 -13.96 8.06 7.05
N ALA A 241 -15.28 7.91 7.07
CA ALA A 241 -16.17 8.47 6.05
C ALA A 241 -16.12 10.01 6.05
N SER A 242 -16.08 10.63 7.23
CA SER A 242 -15.94 12.08 7.40
C SER A 242 -14.60 12.60 6.88
N ALA A 243 -13.50 11.91 7.22
CA ALA A 243 -12.16 12.22 6.69
C ALA A 243 -12.11 12.14 5.16
N MET A 244 -12.68 11.09 4.56
CA MET A 244 -12.83 11.01 3.11
C MET A 244 -13.64 12.16 2.51
N GLY A 245 -14.70 12.59 3.20
CA GLY A 245 -15.49 13.77 2.81
C GLY A 245 -14.65 15.05 2.77
N HIS A 246 -13.72 15.25 3.71
CA HIS A 246 -12.76 16.36 3.68
C HIS A 246 -11.80 16.30 2.49
N TYR A 247 -11.49 15.11 1.99
CA TYR A 247 -10.71 14.93 0.77
C TYR A 247 -11.54 15.11 -0.51
N GLY A 248 -12.83 15.42 -0.39
CA GLY A 248 -13.79 15.51 -1.50
C GLY A 248 -14.04 14.17 -2.19
N VAL A 249 -13.71 13.06 -1.53
CA VAL A 249 -13.84 11.70 -2.07
C VAL A 249 -15.27 11.22 -1.87
N ALA A 250 -15.91 10.78 -2.96
CA ALA A 250 -17.22 10.14 -2.92
C ALA A 250 -17.05 8.66 -2.56
N GLY A 251 -17.75 8.19 -1.52
CA GLY A 251 -17.66 6.79 -1.11
C GLY A 251 -18.72 6.37 -0.10
N CYS A 252 -18.66 5.08 0.24
CA CYS A 252 -19.53 4.40 1.18
C CYS A 252 -18.67 3.55 2.13
N VAL A 253 -18.93 3.66 3.42
CA VAL A 253 -18.32 2.83 4.46
C VAL A 253 -19.41 1.94 5.04
N GLU A 254 -19.33 0.64 4.78
CA GLU A 254 -20.29 -0.36 5.26
C GLU A 254 -19.51 -1.62 5.66
N PRO A 255 -19.08 -1.73 6.93
CA PRO A 255 -18.31 -2.88 7.40
C PRO A 255 -18.97 -4.20 6.97
N PRO A 256 -18.21 -5.17 6.42
CA PRO A 256 -16.74 -5.26 6.39
C PRO A 256 -16.06 -4.59 5.17
N ALA A 257 -16.74 -3.69 4.47
CA ALA A 257 -16.24 -3.09 3.23
C ALA A 257 -16.27 -1.55 3.22
N LEU A 258 -15.40 -0.96 2.41
CA LEU A 258 -15.42 0.44 2.05
C LEU A 258 -15.21 0.55 0.54
N THR A 259 -15.93 1.46 -0.10
CA THR A 259 -15.76 1.75 -1.53
C THR A 259 -15.70 3.25 -1.75
N CYS A 260 -14.75 3.75 -2.53
CA CYS A 260 -14.69 5.15 -2.88
C CYS A 260 -14.06 5.43 -4.24
N GLU A 261 -14.46 6.53 -4.86
CA GLU A 261 -13.96 6.98 -6.15
C GLU A 261 -12.84 8.00 -5.96
N LEU A 262 -11.69 7.72 -6.57
CA LEU A 262 -10.49 8.54 -6.49
C LEU A 262 -10.21 9.19 -7.86
N PRO A 263 -9.63 10.40 -7.90
CA PRO A 263 -9.32 11.06 -9.17
C PRO A 263 -8.36 10.22 -10.01
N PHE A 264 -8.62 10.07 -11.31
CA PHE A 264 -7.73 9.36 -12.24
C PHE A 264 -7.19 10.30 -13.31
N ASN A 265 -7.94 10.51 -14.40
CA ASN A 265 -7.63 11.54 -15.38
C ASN A 265 -8.50 12.80 -15.17
N GLY A 266 -9.62 12.67 -14.45
CA GLY A 266 -10.46 13.77 -14.01
C GLY A 266 -10.95 13.56 -12.56
N ALA A 267 -12.03 14.23 -12.22
CA ALA A 267 -12.60 14.24 -10.86
C ALA A 267 -14.10 13.95 -10.82
N SER A 268 -14.74 13.81 -11.98
CA SER A 268 -16.19 13.64 -12.05
C SER A 268 -16.57 12.23 -11.62
N PRO A 269 -17.27 12.04 -10.48
CA PRO A 269 -17.66 10.72 -10.04
C PRO A 269 -18.67 10.12 -11.01
N LEU A 270 -18.74 8.79 -11.08
CA LEU A 270 -19.58 8.07 -12.03
C LEU A 270 -21.06 8.52 -11.98
N ALA A 271 -21.59 8.79 -10.78
CA ALA A 271 -22.98 9.25 -10.63
C ALA A 271 -23.25 10.67 -11.13
N ALA A 272 -22.21 11.48 -11.34
CA ALA A 272 -22.34 12.82 -11.90
C ALA A 272 -22.23 12.83 -13.44
N LEU A 273 -21.80 11.73 -14.06
CA LEU A 273 -21.66 11.62 -15.50
C LEU A 273 -23.02 11.38 -16.17
N GLU A 274 -23.35 12.21 -17.16
CA GLU A 274 -24.53 12.00 -18.01
C GLU A 274 -24.17 11.05 -19.18
N PRO A 275 -24.83 9.89 -19.31
CA PRO A 275 -24.64 9.03 -20.48
C PRO A 275 -25.13 9.72 -21.77
N PRO A 276 -24.60 9.38 -22.96
CA PRO A 276 -23.69 8.25 -23.24
C PRO A 276 -22.22 8.63 -23.50
N ASP A 277 -21.89 9.93 -23.56
CA ASP A 277 -20.63 10.39 -24.16
C ASP A 277 -19.49 10.67 -23.15
N HIS A 278 -19.73 10.48 -21.85
CA HIS A 278 -18.71 10.76 -20.83
C HIS A 278 -17.96 9.50 -20.41
N ALA A 279 -16.64 9.50 -20.63
CA ALA A 279 -15.75 8.47 -20.10
C ALA A 279 -15.64 8.58 -18.58
N VAL A 280 -15.49 7.44 -17.90
CA VAL A 280 -15.30 7.40 -16.44
C VAL A 280 -13.95 8.03 -16.09
N GLU A 281 -13.98 9.05 -15.23
CA GLU A 281 -12.80 9.87 -14.91
C GLU A 281 -12.10 9.49 -13.60
N THR A 282 -12.70 8.56 -12.84
CA THR A 282 -12.30 8.18 -11.49
C THR A 282 -11.90 6.71 -11.41
N ALA A 283 -10.86 6.41 -10.64
CA ALA A 283 -10.53 5.05 -10.25
C ALA A 283 -11.38 4.62 -9.06
N LEU A 284 -11.68 3.33 -8.95
CA LEU A 284 -12.45 2.80 -7.82
C LEU A 284 -11.50 2.15 -6.82
N LEU A 285 -11.44 2.69 -5.60
CA LEU A 285 -10.80 2.06 -4.46
C LEU A 285 -11.84 1.26 -3.67
N GLU A 286 -11.49 0.02 -3.35
CA GLU A 286 -12.27 -0.84 -2.48
C GLU A 286 -11.37 -1.41 -1.37
N VAL A 287 -11.90 -1.48 -0.16
CA VAL A 287 -11.26 -2.07 1.01
C VAL A 287 -12.16 -3.17 1.54
N PHE A 288 -11.63 -4.37 1.72
CA PHE A 288 -12.35 -5.53 2.25
C PHE A 288 -11.64 -6.08 3.49
N THR A 289 -12.37 -6.26 4.59
CA THR A 289 -11.83 -6.84 5.83
C THR A 289 -12.27 -8.29 6.06
N ASP A 290 -13.07 -8.84 5.15
CA ASP A 290 -13.63 -10.21 5.16
C ASP A 290 -13.03 -11.14 4.08
N VAL A 291 -12.02 -10.66 3.33
CA VAL A 291 -11.29 -11.47 2.35
C VAL A 291 -10.00 -11.99 2.97
N GLU A 292 -9.87 -13.31 3.08
CA GLU A 292 -8.66 -13.95 3.61
C GLU A 292 -7.49 -13.90 2.61
N HIS A 293 -6.33 -13.49 3.11
CA HIS A 293 -5.04 -13.68 2.44
C HIS A 293 -4.57 -15.14 2.59
N PRO A 294 -4.02 -15.77 1.53
CA PRO A 294 -3.58 -17.16 1.58
C PRO A 294 -2.53 -17.43 2.68
N GLU A 295 -1.61 -16.49 2.87
CA GLU A 295 -0.47 -16.65 3.81
C GLU A 295 -0.71 -15.99 5.17
N TYR A 296 -1.53 -14.94 5.21
CA TYR A 296 -1.66 -14.07 6.39
C TYR A 296 -3.09 -14.02 6.96
N ARG A 297 -4.01 -14.80 6.37
CA ARG A 297 -5.40 -14.94 6.83
C ARG A 297 -6.11 -13.59 6.88
N THR A 298 -6.64 -13.17 8.02
CA THR A 298 -7.44 -11.95 8.11
C THR A 298 -6.56 -10.69 8.07
N GLY A 299 -7.15 -9.58 7.63
CA GLY A 299 -6.49 -8.30 7.45
C GLY A 299 -7.38 -7.35 6.65
N ALA A 300 -6.78 -6.47 5.87
CA ALA A 300 -7.51 -5.63 4.91
C ALA A 300 -6.90 -5.77 3.51
N LEU A 301 -7.72 -6.15 2.54
CA LEU A 301 -7.36 -6.09 1.11
C LEU A 301 -7.82 -4.74 0.56
N MET A 302 -6.89 -3.95 0.02
CA MET A 302 -7.20 -2.74 -0.73
C MET A 302 -6.96 -2.98 -2.22
N THR A 303 -7.94 -2.65 -3.06
CA THR A 303 -7.86 -2.74 -4.52
C THR A 303 -8.24 -1.42 -5.16
N LEU A 304 -7.34 -0.80 -5.90
CA LEU A 304 -7.59 0.37 -6.73
C LEU A 304 -7.69 -0.04 -8.20
N SER A 305 -8.89 -0.08 -8.76
CA SER A 305 -9.11 -0.41 -10.18
C SER A 305 -9.14 0.83 -11.06
N LEU A 306 -8.35 0.82 -12.13
CA LEU A 306 -8.31 1.90 -13.10
C LEU A 306 -9.57 1.88 -14.00
N PRO A 307 -10.12 3.04 -14.40
CA PRO A 307 -11.32 3.14 -15.22
C PRO A 307 -11.03 2.96 -16.72
N MET A 308 -10.11 2.07 -17.07
CA MET A 308 -9.72 1.84 -18.46
C MET A 308 -9.61 0.35 -18.76
N VAL A 309 -9.92 0.01 -20.01
CA VAL A 309 -9.72 -1.30 -20.58
C VAL A 309 -8.43 -1.26 -21.39
N VAL A 310 -7.58 -2.25 -21.18
CA VAL A 310 -6.38 -2.52 -21.96
C VAL A 310 -6.58 -3.80 -22.75
N ASP A 311 -5.93 -3.90 -23.90
CA ASP A 311 -6.03 -5.09 -24.74
C ASP A 311 -5.69 -6.36 -23.94
N GLN A 312 -6.46 -7.42 -24.14
CA GLN A 312 -6.29 -8.68 -23.42
C GLN A 312 -4.87 -9.23 -23.62
N GLY A 313 -4.20 -9.62 -22.53
CA GLY A 313 -2.79 -10.02 -22.52
C GLY A 313 -1.81 -8.86 -22.29
N HIS A 314 -2.21 -7.61 -22.56
CA HIS A 314 -1.38 -6.44 -22.25
C HIS A 314 -1.52 -5.97 -20.80
N ALA A 315 -2.58 -6.36 -20.07
CA ALA A 315 -2.76 -5.98 -18.66
C ALA A 315 -1.57 -6.37 -17.78
N ALA A 316 -0.97 -7.56 -17.99
CA ALA A 316 0.23 -7.97 -17.27
C ALA A 316 1.46 -7.12 -17.61
N VAL A 317 1.62 -6.77 -18.89
CA VAL A 317 2.71 -5.91 -19.38
C VAL A 317 2.57 -4.50 -18.79
N VAL A 318 1.35 -3.93 -18.87
CA VAL A 318 1.03 -2.61 -18.32
C VAL A 318 1.24 -2.58 -16.82
N ALA A 319 0.76 -3.60 -16.10
CA ALA A 319 0.97 -3.73 -14.66
C ALA A 319 2.45 -3.78 -14.29
N ASN A 320 3.27 -4.60 -14.98
CA ASN A 320 4.71 -4.63 -14.73
C ASN A 320 5.39 -3.29 -15.05
N ARG A 321 4.97 -2.59 -16.11
CA ARG A 321 5.48 -1.25 -16.45
C ARG A 321 5.21 -0.26 -15.31
N LEU A 322 3.99 -0.24 -14.78
CA LEU A 322 3.63 0.62 -13.65
C LEU A 322 4.40 0.25 -12.38
N ASN A 323 4.57 -1.05 -12.08
CA ASN A 323 5.39 -1.50 -10.96
C ASN A 323 6.86 -1.05 -11.08
N LEU A 324 7.45 -1.18 -12.27
CA LEU A 324 8.83 -0.74 -12.54
C LEU A 324 8.97 0.78 -12.43
N ALA A 325 8.00 1.52 -12.95
CA ALA A 325 7.95 2.97 -12.85
C ALA A 325 7.81 3.44 -11.39
N GLU A 326 6.88 2.87 -10.61
CA GLU A 326 6.74 3.23 -9.18
C GLU A 326 7.96 2.83 -8.35
N ALA A 327 8.57 1.67 -8.63
CA ALA A 327 9.75 1.19 -7.89
C ALA A 327 10.99 2.08 -8.09
N THR A 328 11.02 2.87 -9.16
CA THR A 328 12.12 3.80 -9.48
C THR A 328 11.74 5.27 -9.31
N ALA A 329 10.45 5.57 -9.15
CA ALA A 329 9.96 6.90 -8.87
C ALA A 329 10.10 7.25 -7.38
N ALA A 330 10.19 8.55 -7.09
CA ALA A 330 10.07 9.06 -5.73
C ALA A 330 8.60 9.04 -5.28
N THR A 331 8.01 7.85 -5.14
CA THR A 331 6.61 7.66 -4.71
C THR A 331 6.50 6.49 -3.75
N THR A 332 5.30 6.28 -3.20
CA THR A 332 5.01 5.14 -2.33
C THR A 332 4.55 3.94 -3.17
N LEU A 333 5.17 2.78 -2.97
CA LEU A 333 4.84 1.49 -3.55
C LEU A 333 4.71 0.48 -2.41
N LEU A 334 3.50 0.35 -1.86
CA LEU A 334 3.18 -0.61 -0.79
C LEU A 334 2.08 -1.55 -1.26
N GLY A 335 2.43 -2.41 -2.21
CA GLY A 335 1.49 -3.23 -2.97
C GLY A 335 2.03 -3.49 -4.37
N ALA A 336 1.17 -3.91 -5.29
CA ALA A 336 1.54 -4.15 -6.67
C ALA A 336 0.41 -3.87 -7.66
N TRP A 337 0.76 -3.32 -8.81
CA TRP A 337 -0.08 -3.35 -10.00
C TRP A 337 -0.17 -4.78 -10.53
N CYS A 338 -1.38 -5.17 -10.92
CA CYS A 338 -1.70 -6.47 -11.48
C CYS A 338 -2.94 -6.36 -12.40
N PRO A 339 -3.23 -7.37 -13.22
CA PRO A 339 -4.54 -7.49 -13.85
C PRO A 339 -5.62 -7.53 -12.75
N ASP A 340 -6.70 -6.78 -12.91
CA ASP A 340 -7.78 -6.72 -11.93
C ASP A 340 -8.32 -8.15 -11.69
N PRO A 341 -8.16 -8.72 -10.48
CA PRO A 341 -8.55 -10.11 -10.22
C PRO A 341 -10.07 -10.33 -10.33
N ARG A 342 -10.86 -9.26 -10.42
CA ARG A 342 -12.33 -9.28 -10.47
C ARG A 342 -12.85 -9.12 -11.89
N ALA A 343 -12.05 -8.54 -12.78
CA ALA A 343 -12.39 -8.43 -14.19
C ALA A 343 -12.34 -9.82 -14.83
N LYS A 344 -13.50 -10.34 -15.27
CA LYS A 344 -13.60 -11.66 -15.92
C LYS A 344 -12.67 -11.79 -17.13
N SER A 345 -12.56 -10.72 -17.90
CA SER A 345 -11.74 -10.60 -19.11
C SER A 345 -10.24 -10.36 -18.81
N ARG A 346 -9.88 -9.99 -17.57
CA ARG A 346 -8.51 -9.60 -17.16
C ARG A 346 -7.88 -8.55 -18.08
N ASP A 347 -8.73 -7.69 -18.62
CA ASP A 347 -8.44 -6.57 -19.52
C ASP A 347 -8.38 -5.24 -18.77
N ARG A 348 -8.36 -5.28 -17.43
CA ARG A 348 -8.23 -4.11 -16.57
C ARG A 348 -7.02 -4.27 -15.68
N VAL A 349 -6.47 -3.13 -15.28
CA VAL A 349 -5.34 -3.06 -14.36
C VAL A 349 -5.84 -2.52 -13.03
N ALA A 350 -5.36 -3.12 -11.94
CA ALA A 350 -5.63 -2.68 -10.59
C ALA A 350 -4.34 -2.68 -9.76
N PHE A 351 -4.28 -1.82 -8.74
CA PHE A 351 -3.28 -1.91 -7.69
C PHE A 351 -3.86 -2.67 -6.50
N ASN A 352 -3.20 -3.75 -6.10
CA ASN A 352 -3.57 -4.55 -4.93
C ASN A 352 -2.55 -4.37 -3.81
N THR A 353 -3.04 -4.27 -2.59
CA THR A 353 -2.22 -4.44 -1.39
C THR A 353 -3.00 -5.10 -0.29
N PHE A 354 -2.39 -6.06 0.37
CA PHE A 354 -2.90 -6.65 1.59
C PHE A 354 -2.18 -6.06 2.79
N LEU A 355 -2.97 -5.65 3.79
CA LEU A 355 -2.50 -5.17 5.09
C LEU A 355 -2.72 -6.27 6.12
N PRO A 356 -1.64 -6.88 6.65
CA PRO A 356 -1.77 -7.88 7.70
C PRO A 356 -2.47 -7.31 8.94
N ASN A 357 -3.24 -8.14 9.64
CA ASN A 357 -4.01 -7.73 10.81
C ASN A 357 -3.15 -7.09 11.93
N ALA A 358 -1.86 -7.42 11.99
CA ALA A 358 -0.87 -6.81 12.89
C ALA A 358 -0.68 -5.30 12.67
N LEU A 359 -1.00 -4.78 11.48
CA LEU A 359 -0.92 -3.35 11.16
C LEU A 359 -2.18 -2.56 11.51
N ALA A 360 -3.26 -3.21 11.96
CA ALA A 360 -4.52 -2.51 12.22
C ALA A 360 -4.36 -1.48 13.33
N ARG A 361 -4.38 -0.20 12.94
CA ARG A 361 -4.32 0.98 13.81
C ARG A 361 -5.16 2.13 13.24
N PRO A 362 -5.75 2.98 14.10
CA PRO A 362 -6.38 4.23 13.66
C PRO A 362 -5.48 5.06 12.74
N GLY A 363 -6.06 5.75 11.77
CA GLY A 363 -5.35 6.59 10.81
C GLY A 363 -4.61 5.85 9.67
N LEU A 364 -4.32 4.55 9.78
CA LEU A 364 -3.61 3.81 8.72
C LEU A 364 -4.42 3.78 7.41
N LEU A 365 -5.70 3.42 7.46
CA LEU A 365 -6.54 3.33 6.26
C LEU A 365 -6.68 4.68 5.56
N GLU A 366 -6.87 5.75 6.33
CA GLU A 366 -6.96 7.13 5.81
C GLU A 366 -5.69 7.56 5.06
N ARG A 367 -4.51 7.32 5.66
CA ARG A 367 -3.22 7.62 5.03
C ARG A 367 -3.02 6.80 3.75
N LEU A 368 -3.41 5.53 3.76
CA LEU A 368 -3.30 4.69 2.57
C LEU A 368 -4.30 5.08 1.48
N ILE A 369 -5.54 5.46 1.81
CA ILE A 369 -6.50 6.02 0.85
C ILE A 369 -5.91 7.27 0.18
N SER A 370 -5.33 8.17 0.96
CA SER A 370 -4.64 9.36 0.44
C SER A 370 -3.49 8.99 -0.51
N SER A 371 -2.71 7.95 -0.18
CA SER A 371 -1.67 7.41 -1.08
C SER A 371 -2.27 6.83 -2.38
N GLN A 372 -3.43 6.18 -2.32
CA GLN A 372 -4.11 5.66 -3.51
C GLN A 372 -4.60 6.79 -4.45
N MET A 373 -4.93 7.97 -3.92
CA MET A 373 -5.29 9.13 -4.76
C MET A 373 -4.10 9.58 -5.63
N VAL A 374 -2.93 9.76 -5.01
CA VAL A 374 -1.68 10.08 -5.72
C VAL A 374 -1.32 8.98 -6.70
N ARG A 375 -1.49 7.71 -6.30
CA ARG A 375 -1.22 6.54 -7.16
C ARG A 375 -2.11 6.49 -8.40
N SER A 376 -3.40 6.77 -8.25
CA SER A 376 -4.34 6.83 -9.37
C SER A 376 -3.90 7.86 -10.42
N ARG A 377 -3.49 9.05 -9.97
CA ARG A 377 -2.94 10.10 -10.84
C ARG A 377 -1.61 9.71 -11.49
N PHE A 378 -0.72 9.10 -10.72
CA PHE A 378 0.54 8.56 -11.23
C PHE A 378 0.27 7.58 -12.39
N ALA A 379 -0.65 6.63 -12.21
CA ALA A 379 -1.02 5.70 -13.27
C ALA A 379 -1.60 6.41 -14.50
N ALA A 380 -2.47 7.40 -14.34
CA ALA A 380 -2.99 8.16 -15.49
C ALA A 380 -1.86 8.83 -16.29
N ARG A 381 -0.88 9.42 -15.62
CA ARG A 381 0.29 10.05 -16.25
C ARG A 381 1.19 9.02 -16.96
N GLU A 382 1.54 7.94 -16.27
CA GLU A 382 2.39 6.87 -16.83
C GLU A 382 1.74 6.09 -17.98
N LEU A 383 0.42 6.13 -18.08
CA LEU A 383 -0.35 5.52 -19.17
C LEU A 383 -0.70 6.52 -20.27
N ASP A 384 -0.19 7.75 -20.21
CA ASP A 384 -0.48 8.85 -21.14
C ASP A 384 -1.99 9.06 -21.37
N VAL A 385 -2.80 8.85 -20.32
CA VAL A 385 -4.26 9.01 -20.43
C VAL A 385 -4.54 10.50 -20.61
N PRO A 386 -5.26 10.90 -21.67
CA PRO A 386 -5.60 12.29 -21.89
C PRO A 386 -6.36 12.83 -20.68
N SER A 387 -5.97 14.04 -20.24
CA SER A 387 -6.85 14.81 -19.37
C SER A 387 -8.18 15.02 -20.10
N PRO A 388 -9.33 14.96 -19.41
CA PRO A 388 -10.62 15.20 -20.02
C PRO A 388 -10.55 16.55 -20.75
N GLY A 389 -10.76 16.51 -22.06
CA GLY A 389 -10.36 17.58 -22.95
C GLY A 389 -11.13 18.87 -22.68
N GLY A 390 -10.40 19.95 -22.34
CA GLY A 390 -10.65 21.35 -22.75
C GLY A 390 -12.04 21.97 -22.55
N ALA A 391 -12.98 21.34 -21.86
CA ALA A 391 -14.30 21.89 -21.62
C ALA A 391 -14.31 22.66 -20.29
N PRO A 392 -14.63 23.97 -20.28
CA PRO A 392 -14.71 24.76 -19.06
C PRO A 392 -16.02 24.43 -18.34
N TRP A 393 -16.01 23.38 -17.53
CA TRP A 393 -17.08 23.08 -16.56
C TRP A 393 -16.40 22.86 -15.22
N GLY A 394 -16.78 23.49 -14.12
CA GLY A 394 -17.31 24.83 -13.89
C GLY A 394 -16.70 25.29 -12.56
N ASP A 395 -16.88 26.54 -12.17
CA ASP A 395 -16.40 27.13 -10.91
C ASP A 395 -17.07 26.54 -9.66
N GLY A 396 -17.20 25.22 -9.59
CA GLY A 396 -17.81 24.48 -8.51
C GLY A 396 -16.79 24.26 -7.39
N LEU A 397 -17.09 24.78 -6.21
CA LEU A 397 -16.24 24.70 -5.02
C LEU A 397 -15.75 23.27 -4.70
N ILE A 398 -16.54 22.24 -5.03
CA ILE A 398 -16.16 20.83 -4.82
C ILE A 398 -15.04 20.38 -5.75
N PHE A 399 -15.05 20.82 -7.02
CA PHE A 399 -13.99 20.51 -7.98
C PHE A 399 -12.69 21.21 -7.57
N GLU A 400 -12.75 22.51 -7.24
CA GLU A 400 -11.61 23.29 -6.73
C GLU A 400 -11.06 22.70 -5.43
N LEU A 401 -11.93 22.34 -4.47
CA LEU A 401 -11.52 21.71 -3.21
C LEU A 401 -10.83 20.36 -3.47
N PHE A 402 -11.44 19.50 -4.28
CA PHE A 402 -10.91 18.18 -4.61
C PHE A 402 -9.56 18.27 -5.32
N TRP A 403 -9.42 19.14 -6.32
CA TRP A 403 -8.14 19.36 -6.99
C TRP A 403 -7.11 20.07 -6.13
N SER A 404 -7.53 20.94 -5.21
CA SER A 404 -6.61 21.57 -4.24
C SER A 404 -6.02 20.53 -3.30
N VAL A 405 -6.82 19.59 -2.79
CA VAL A 405 -6.37 18.48 -1.94
C VAL A 405 -5.45 17.55 -2.73
N VAL A 406 -5.83 17.17 -3.95
CA VAL A 406 -5.00 16.31 -4.80
C VAL A 406 -3.69 17.00 -5.16
N THR A 407 -3.71 18.28 -5.49
CA THR A 407 -2.51 19.06 -5.80
C THR A 407 -1.62 19.22 -4.57
N ALA A 408 -2.23 19.42 -3.39
CA ALA A 408 -1.50 19.45 -2.13
C ALA A 408 -0.83 18.09 -1.86
N LEU A 409 -1.57 16.98 -1.99
CA LEU A 409 -1.03 15.62 -1.85
C LEU A 409 0.11 15.33 -2.86
N ASP A 410 -0.06 15.71 -4.13
CA ASP A 410 0.97 15.62 -5.18
C ASP A 410 2.22 16.46 -4.82
N ALA A 411 1.99 17.63 -4.22
CA ALA A 411 3.01 18.51 -3.69
C ALA A 411 3.58 18.02 -2.35
N GLY A 412 3.27 16.80 -1.91
CA GLY A 412 3.81 16.20 -0.68
C GLY A 412 3.09 16.59 0.60
N TYR A 413 1.98 17.31 0.51
CA TYR A 413 1.17 17.69 1.67
C TYR A 413 0.31 16.50 2.11
N VAL A 414 0.75 15.78 3.13
CA VAL A 414 -0.09 14.80 3.81
C VAL A 414 -0.91 15.55 4.87
N PRO A 415 -2.25 15.49 4.84
CA PRO A 415 -3.10 16.05 5.88
C PRO A 415 -2.61 15.63 7.26
N GLU A 416 -2.44 16.59 8.16
CA GLU A 416 -2.15 16.27 9.56
C GLU A 416 -3.39 15.61 10.17
N VAL A 417 -3.24 14.36 10.58
CA VAL A 417 -4.25 13.72 11.43
C VAL A 417 -4.06 14.30 12.83
N SER A 418 -5.14 14.77 13.44
CA SER A 418 -5.15 15.13 14.86
C SER A 418 -4.86 13.88 15.68
N ASP A 419 -3.60 13.65 16.03
CA ASP A 419 -3.18 12.57 16.93
C ASP A 419 -3.49 12.87 18.42
N GLY A 420 -4.27 13.90 18.72
CA GLY A 420 -4.66 14.29 20.08
C GLY A 420 -6.02 13.74 20.53
N PRO A 421 -6.23 13.51 21.85
CA PRO A 421 -7.58 13.39 22.38
C PRO A 421 -8.35 14.67 22.06
N VAL A 422 -9.62 14.53 21.67
CA VAL A 422 -10.52 15.67 21.44
C VAL A 422 -10.62 16.47 22.73
N GLU A 423 -9.86 17.56 22.85
CA GLU A 423 -10.11 18.57 23.87
C GLU A 423 -11.45 19.24 23.51
N GLU A 424 -12.38 19.28 24.47
CA GLU A 424 -13.57 20.11 24.38
C GLU A 424 -13.12 21.57 24.22
N VAL A 425 -13.17 22.09 22.98
CA VAL A 425 -12.88 23.49 22.71
C VAL A 425 -14.02 24.34 23.28
N ALA A 426 -13.67 25.18 24.26
CA ALA A 426 -14.53 26.21 24.83
C ALA A 426 -14.90 27.26 23.78
N ASP A 427 -16.16 27.72 23.83
CA ASP A 427 -16.76 28.73 22.96
C ASP A 427 -15.84 29.94 22.68
N GLY A 428 -15.36 30.03 21.44
CA GLY A 428 -14.63 31.17 20.89
C GLY A 428 -14.49 31.03 19.38
N GLU A 429 -14.93 32.04 18.64
CA GLU A 429 -15.15 32.05 17.18
C GLU A 429 -14.04 31.38 16.34
N VAL A 430 -14.43 30.34 15.58
CA VAL A 430 -13.63 29.73 14.50
C VAL A 430 -14.10 30.31 13.16
N PRO A 431 -13.21 30.85 12.29
CA PRO A 431 -13.58 31.23 10.94
C PRO A 431 -13.54 30.01 9.98
N LEU A 432 -14.55 29.94 9.11
CA LEU A 432 -14.75 28.98 8.00
C LEU A 432 -15.23 27.55 8.34
N HIS A 433 -16.36 27.46 9.05
CA HIS A 433 -17.29 26.33 8.87
C HIS A 433 -18.23 26.61 7.69
N ALA A 434 -17.92 26.05 6.51
CA ALA A 434 -18.89 25.99 5.40
C ALA A 434 -18.81 24.70 4.56
N ALA A 435 -17.94 23.74 4.89
CA ALA A 435 -17.72 22.55 4.06
C ALA A 435 -18.68 21.35 4.29
N PRO A 436 -19.12 21.01 5.52
CA PRO A 436 -19.97 19.83 5.74
C PRO A 436 -21.32 19.91 5.02
N ASP A 437 -21.93 21.10 4.99
CA ASP A 437 -23.24 21.31 4.37
C ASP A 437 -23.19 21.18 2.84
N LEU A 438 -22.06 21.47 2.21
CA LEU A 438 -21.90 21.45 0.75
C LEU A 438 -21.77 20.04 0.18
N VAL A 439 -20.98 19.17 0.83
CA VAL A 439 -20.87 17.75 0.45
C VAL A 439 -22.20 17.05 0.67
N VAL A 440 -22.88 17.34 1.79
CA VAL A 440 -24.24 16.85 2.07
C VAL A 440 -25.25 17.33 1.03
N ASN A 441 -25.15 18.57 0.56
CA ASN A 441 -26.03 19.11 -0.48
C ASN A 441 -25.77 18.50 -1.87
N ALA A 442 -24.50 18.31 -2.26
CA ALA A 442 -24.14 17.64 -3.51
C ALA A 442 -24.57 16.17 -3.53
N MET A 443 -24.39 15.46 -2.41
CA MET A 443 -24.89 14.09 -2.24
C MET A 443 -26.42 14.03 -2.29
N ARG A 444 -27.12 15.01 -1.70
CA ARG A 444 -28.59 15.12 -1.76
C ARG A 444 -29.09 15.42 -3.17
N GLU A 445 -28.36 16.23 -3.94
CA GLU A 445 -28.68 16.54 -5.34
C GLU A 445 -28.48 15.32 -6.24
N ALA A 446 -27.37 14.59 -6.09
CA ALA A 446 -27.12 13.33 -6.78
C ALA A 446 -28.20 12.27 -6.42
N ALA A 447 -28.57 12.16 -5.14
CA ALA A 447 -29.64 11.28 -4.67
C ALA A 447 -31.00 11.62 -5.30
N SER A 448 -31.32 12.92 -5.39
CA SER A 448 -32.54 13.43 -6.02
C SER A 448 -32.60 13.10 -7.51
N ARG A 449 -31.48 13.20 -8.23
CA ARG A 449 -31.41 12.88 -9.66
C ARG A 449 -31.57 11.38 -9.93
N LEU A 450 -31.10 10.53 -9.01
CA LEU A 450 -31.20 9.08 -9.10
C LEU A 450 -32.49 8.50 -8.50
N SER A 451 -33.38 9.32 -7.95
CA SER A 451 -34.59 8.89 -7.22
C SER A 451 -34.31 7.92 -6.06
N VAL A 452 -33.14 8.08 -5.42
CA VAL A 452 -32.73 7.27 -4.26
C VAL A 452 -32.83 8.13 -3.00
N PRO A 453 -33.41 7.65 -1.89
CA PRO A 453 -33.41 8.36 -0.62
C PRO A 453 -31.98 8.70 -0.17
N SER A 454 -31.75 9.90 0.38
CA SER A 454 -30.41 10.35 0.83
C SER A 454 -29.77 9.44 1.87
N THR A 455 -30.58 8.70 2.65
CA THR A 455 -30.12 7.69 3.62
C THR A 455 -29.65 6.38 2.97
N GLN A 456 -30.10 6.07 1.74
CA GLN A 456 -29.65 4.92 0.94
C GLN A 456 -28.34 5.20 0.17
N VAL A 457 -27.96 6.47 0.00
CA VAL A 457 -26.64 6.85 -0.54
C VAL A 457 -25.52 6.56 0.46
N GLN A 458 -25.84 6.53 1.76
CA GLN A 458 -24.91 6.14 2.83
C GLN A 458 -24.97 4.65 3.19
N SER A 459 -25.97 3.89 2.70
CA SER A 459 -26.15 2.47 3.05
C SER A 459 -26.52 1.62 1.83
N GLY A 460 -25.58 0.80 1.36
CA GLY A 460 -25.78 -0.30 0.40
C GLY A 460 -26.18 0.02 -1.05
N GLY A 461 -26.78 1.20 -1.35
CA GLY A 461 -27.31 1.52 -2.68
C GLY A 461 -26.24 1.81 -3.74
N TRP A 462 -25.10 2.36 -3.33
CA TRP A 462 -24.05 2.84 -4.24
C TRP A 462 -23.37 1.70 -5.00
N ARG A 463 -23.00 0.61 -4.30
CA ARG A 463 -22.31 -0.54 -4.90
C ARG A 463 -23.14 -1.18 -6.02
N ALA A 464 -24.44 -1.37 -5.79
CA ALA A 464 -25.35 -1.93 -6.79
C ALA A 464 -25.53 -0.99 -8.00
N ALA A 465 -25.56 0.33 -7.78
CA ALA A 465 -25.65 1.32 -8.85
C ALA A 465 -24.38 1.32 -9.74
N VAL A 466 -23.19 1.34 -9.13
CA VAL A 466 -21.89 1.26 -9.85
C VAL A 466 -21.74 -0.07 -10.60
N GLU A 467 -22.10 -1.20 -9.98
CA GLU A 467 -22.05 -2.51 -10.63
C GLU A 467 -23.04 -2.61 -11.81
N SER A 468 -24.23 -2.00 -11.69
CA SER A 468 -25.25 -2.01 -12.76
C SER A 468 -24.90 -1.13 -13.96
N GLN A 469 -24.19 -0.01 -13.75
CA GLN A 469 -23.72 0.87 -14.82
C GLN A 469 -22.47 0.32 -15.52
N ARG A 470 -21.59 -0.41 -14.82
CA ARG A 470 -20.42 -1.08 -15.42
C ARG A 470 -20.76 -2.24 -16.37
N LEU A 471 -21.98 -2.77 -16.29
CA LEU A 471 -22.46 -3.90 -17.10
C LEU A 471 -23.25 -3.47 -18.34
N ARG A 472 -23.49 -2.17 -18.51
CA ARG A 472 -24.07 -1.56 -19.71
C ARG A 472 -22.97 -0.87 -20.49
#